data_AF-A0A9W8A3M7-F1
#
_entry.id   AF-A0A9W8A3M7-F1
#
_cell.length_a   1.000
_cell.length_b   1.000
_cell.length_c   1.000
_cell.angle_alpha   90.00
_cell.angle_beta   90.00
_cell.angle_gamma   90.00
#
_symmetry.space_group_name_H-M   'P 1'
#
loop_
_entity.id
_entity.type
_entity.pdbx_description
1 polymer ?
#
loop_
_entity_poly.entity_id
_entity_poly.type
_entity_poly.pdbx_seq_one_letter_code
_entity_poly.pdbx_strand_id
1 'polypeptide(L)'
;METTDKLSGPTPGPRMTKLLYLLDKSLLQITRVLSEEQLAESFPSLAEESPRLLTTAQNELVTALQTGAQSKFSKMAHERKLLEKLNEFDHLVAAAETSHQDGQAGVRPPMLVSI
;
A
#
# COMPACT_ATOMS: atom_id res chain seq x y z
N MET A 1 -15.48 6.74 3.25
CA MET A 1 -14.12 7.27 3.41
C MET A 1 -13.34 6.89 2.15
N GLU A 2 -13.44 7.72 1.13
CA GLU A 2 -12.63 7.63 -0.09
C GLU A 2 -11.31 8.36 0.16
N THR A 3 -10.23 7.61 0.37
CA THR A 3 -8.85 8.13 0.40
C THR A 3 -8.15 7.88 -0.94
N THR A 4 -8.86 8.07 -2.04
CA THR A 4 -8.34 7.93 -3.41
C THR A 4 -8.02 9.26 -4.10
N ASP A 5 -8.16 10.39 -3.41
CA ASP A 5 -7.75 11.68 -3.96
C ASP A 5 -6.26 11.97 -3.64
N LYS A 6 -5.54 12.36 -4.69
CA LYS A 6 -4.16 12.87 -4.74
C LYS A 6 -3.00 11.87 -4.81
N LEU A 7 -3.06 11.00 -5.81
CA LEU A 7 -1.95 10.98 -6.76
C LEU A 7 -2.47 11.54 -8.09
N SER A 8 -2.21 12.83 -8.37
CA SER A 8 -2.49 13.42 -9.68
C SER A 8 -1.56 12.76 -10.71
N GLY A 9 -2.03 11.69 -11.34
CA GLY A 9 -1.22 10.82 -12.20
C GLY A 9 -2.02 9.65 -12.79
N PRO A 10 -1.39 8.81 -13.61
CA PRO A 10 -2.02 7.62 -14.20
C PRO A 10 -2.60 6.68 -13.14
N THR A 11 -3.59 5.86 -13.51
CA THR A 11 -4.21 4.91 -12.58
C THR A 11 -3.15 3.97 -11.97
N PRO A 12 -3.17 3.72 -10.64
CA PRO A 12 -2.24 2.80 -9.99
C PRO A 12 -2.28 1.39 -10.59
N GLY A 13 -1.13 0.90 -11.06
CA GLY A 13 -0.94 -0.49 -11.46
C GLY A 13 -0.98 -1.47 -10.28
N PRO A 14 -0.92 -2.78 -10.54
CA PRO A 14 -0.97 -3.82 -9.51
C PRO A 14 0.01 -3.61 -8.35
N ARG A 15 1.26 -3.22 -8.66
CA ARG A 15 2.29 -3.05 -7.63
C ARG A 15 2.11 -1.79 -6.80
N MET A 16 1.73 -0.68 -7.45
CA MET A 16 1.41 0.55 -6.71
C MET A 16 0.18 0.35 -5.81
N THR A 17 -0.85 -0.33 -6.31
CA THR A 17 -2.03 -0.72 -5.53
C THR A 17 -1.66 -1.58 -4.33
N LYS A 18 -0.79 -2.57 -4.53
CA LYS A 18 -0.31 -3.43 -3.44
C LYS A 18 0.48 -2.64 -2.40
N LEU A 19 1.30 -1.68 -2.81
CA LEU A 19 2.08 -0.85 -1.91
C LEU A 19 1.17 0.03 -1.04
N LEU A 20 0.16 0.67 -1.64
CA LEU A 20 -0.85 1.44 -0.91
C LEU A 20 -1.61 0.57 0.10
N TYR A 21 -2.01 -0.64 -0.32
CA TYR A 21 -2.63 -1.61 0.58
C TYR A 21 -1.72 -1.99 1.76
N LEU A 22 -0.43 -2.20 1.52
CA LEU A 22 0.52 -2.54 2.59
C LEU A 22 0.73 -1.38 3.57
N LEU A 23 0.75 -0.14 3.08
CA LEU A 23 0.80 1.04 3.94
C LEU A 23 -0.42 1.08 4.87
N ASP A 24 -1.62 0.99 4.30
CA ASP A 24 -2.87 1.03 5.07
C ASP A 24 -2.94 -0.11 6.09
N LYS A 25 -2.60 -1.34 5.68
CA LYS A 25 -2.54 -2.49 6.57
C LYS A 25 -1.55 -2.27 7.72
N SER A 26 -0.39 -1.70 7.44
CA SER A 26 0.64 -1.44 8.46
C SER A 26 0.19 -0.37 9.45
N LEU A 27 -0.42 0.71 8.97
CA LEU A 27 -1.00 1.75 9.82
C LEU A 27 -2.09 1.17 10.72
N LEU A 28 -2.97 0.33 10.18
CA LEU A 28 -4.01 -0.34 10.96
C LEU A 28 -3.44 -1.24 12.06
N GLN A 29 -2.33 -1.94 11.81
CA GLN A 29 -1.67 -2.73 12.86
C GLN A 29 -1.12 -1.84 13.97
N ILE A 30 -0.51 -0.71 13.62
CA ILE A 30 0.05 0.23 14.60
C ILE A 30 -1.07 0.85 15.46
N THR A 31 -2.18 1.26 14.84
CA THR A 31 -3.29 1.89 15.58
C THR A 31 -3.98 0.91 16.54
N ARG A 32 -3.92 -0.40 16.29
CA ARG A 32 -4.40 -1.41 17.24
C ARG A 32 -3.58 -1.49 18.51
N VAL A 33 -2.27 -1.24 18.43
CA VAL A 33 -1.41 -1.18 19.62
C VAL A 33 -1.71 0.08 20.45
N LEU A 34 -2.22 1.12 19.80
CA LEU A 34 -2.70 2.35 20.44
C LEU A 34 -4.18 2.26 20.84
N SER A 35 -4.68 1.05 21.18
CA SER A 35 -6.06 0.89 21.61
C SER A 35 -6.32 1.56 22.97
N GLU A 36 -7.59 1.81 23.28
CA GLU A 36 -7.96 2.51 24.50
C GLU A 36 -7.58 1.68 25.72
N GLU A 37 -7.68 0.35 25.62
CA GLU A 37 -7.28 -0.59 26.66
C GLU A 37 -5.77 -0.52 26.93
N GLN A 38 -4.94 -0.54 25.87
CA GLN A 38 -3.49 -0.45 26.01
C GLN A 38 -3.04 0.91 26.57
N LEU A 39 -3.74 1.98 26.21
CA LEU A 39 -3.54 3.31 26.76
C LEU A 39 -3.98 3.38 28.23
N ALA A 40 -5.10 2.78 28.60
CA ALA A 40 -5.59 2.74 29.97
C ALA A 40 -4.65 1.95 30.89
N GLU A 41 -4.07 0.85 30.41
CA GLU A 41 -3.03 0.09 31.12
C GLU A 41 -1.77 0.94 31.38
N SER A 42 -1.39 1.78 30.43
CA SER A 42 -0.21 2.66 30.53
C SER A 42 -0.48 3.94 31.34
N PHE A 43 -1.73 4.40 31.39
CA PHE A 43 -2.17 5.63 32.06
C PHE A 43 -3.38 5.37 32.98
N PRO A 44 -3.24 4.51 34.01
CA PRO A 44 -4.38 4.04 34.81
C PRO A 44 -5.08 5.17 35.57
N SER A 45 -4.32 6.09 36.20
CA SER A 45 -4.91 7.24 36.91
C SER A 45 -5.73 8.13 35.98
N LEU A 46 -5.27 8.35 34.76
CA LEU A 46 -5.99 9.16 33.77
C LEU A 46 -7.26 8.45 33.26
N ALA A 47 -7.20 7.12 33.12
CA ALA A 47 -8.35 6.31 32.73
C ALA A 47 -9.46 6.35 33.79
N GLU A 48 -9.11 6.41 35.07
CA GLU A 48 -10.07 6.55 36.18
C GLU A 48 -10.60 7.98 36.32
N GLU A 49 -9.71 8.99 36.27
CA GLU A 49 -10.07 10.39 36.51
C GLU A 49 -10.83 11.01 35.32
N SER A 50 -10.44 10.69 34.09
CA SER A 50 -11.00 11.30 32.88
C SER A 50 -10.88 10.39 31.66
N PRO A 51 -11.72 9.33 31.57
CA PRO A 51 -11.70 8.42 30.42
C PRO A 51 -11.98 9.14 29.09
N ARG A 52 -12.84 10.17 29.10
CA ARG A 52 -13.12 10.99 27.91
C ARG A 52 -11.89 11.68 27.35
N LEU A 53 -11.00 12.18 28.23
CA LEU A 53 -9.77 12.82 27.81
C LEU A 53 -8.82 11.79 27.18
N LEU A 54 -8.75 10.59 27.74
CA LEU A 54 -7.97 9.48 27.19
C LEU A 54 -8.45 9.10 25.79
N THR A 55 -9.75 8.89 25.59
CA THR A 55 -10.35 8.60 24.28
C THR A 55 -10.08 9.72 23.27
N THR A 56 -10.14 10.99 23.71
CA THR A 56 -9.88 12.14 22.84
C THR A 56 -8.42 12.18 22.40
N ALA A 57 -7.48 12.04 23.34
CA ALA A 57 -6.05 12.00 23.07
C ALA A 57 -5.68 10.82 22.15
N GLN A 58 -6.28 9.65 22.36
CA GLN A 58 -6.11 8.50 21.48
C GLN A 58 -6.55 8.83 20.05
N ASN A 59 -7.76 9.37 19.87
CA ASN A 59 -8.30 9.69 18.55
C ASN A 59 -7.43 10.73 17.83
N GLU A 60 -6.96 11.75 18.54
CA GLU A 60 -6.04 12.76 18.01
C GLU A 60 -4.70 12.12 17.59
N LEU A 61 -4.13 11.26 18.42
CA LEU A 61 -2.88 10.55 18.14
C LEU A 61 -3.01 9.65 16.90
N VAL A 62 -4.07 8.85 16.83
CA VAL A 62 -4.35 7.96 15.70
C VAL A 62 -4.54 8.76 14.42
N THR A 63 -5.31 9.84 14.46
CA THR A 63 -5.55 10.72 13.31
C THR A 63 -4.25 11.36 12.85
N ALA A 64 -3.47 11.95 13.76
CA ALA A 64 -2.19 12.58 13.44
C ALA A 64 -1.20 11.59 12.81
N LEU A 65 -1.15 10.36 13.33
CA LEU A 65 -0.30 9.30 12.79
C LEU A 65 -0.73 8.90 11.36
N GLN A 66 -2.02 8.63 11.15
CA GLN A 66 -2.56 8.22 9.85
C GLN A 66 -2.37 9.33 8.80
N THR A 67 -2.82 10.55 9.09
CA THR A 67 -2.70 11.68 8.18
C THR A 67 -1.24 12.03 7.92
N GLY A 68 -0.39 12.02 8.95
CA GLY A 68 1.03 12.31 8.83
C GLY A 68 1.77 11.27 7.97
N ALA A 69 1.49 9.99 8.19
CA ALA A 69 2.10 8.91 7.41
C ALA A 69 1.64 8.93 5.94
N GLN A 70 0.35 9.08 5.68
CA GLN A 70 -0.19 9.18 4.33
C GLN A 70 0.38 10.39 3.60
N SER A 71 0.42 11.56 4.23
CA SER A 71 0.98 12.78 3.64
C SER A 71 2.46 12.62 3.27
N LYS A 72 3.28 12.09 4.19
CA LYS A 72 4.70 11.82 3.94
C LYS A 72 4.90 10.80 2.82
N PHE A 73 4.11 9.73 2.82
CA PHE A 73 4.17 8.71 1.78
C PHE A 73 3.82 9.30 0.41
N SER A 74 2.70 10.03 0.30
CA SER A 74 2.29 10.67 -0.95
C SER A 74 3.34 11.65 -1.48
N LYS A 75 3.94 12.46 -0.58
CA LYS A 75 5.05 13.35 -0.93
C LYS A 75 6.24 12.57 -1.49
N MET A 76 6.70 11.54 -0.79
CA MET A 76 7.81 10.70 -1.23
C MET A 76 7.52 9.96 -2.55
N ALA A 77 6.30 9.44 -2.71
CA ALA A 77 5.87 8.75 -3.91
C ALA A 77 5.86 9.69 -5.12
N HIS A 78 5.39 10.92 -4.92
CA HIS A 78 5.39 11.95 -5.95
C HIS A 78 6.82 12.40 -6.32
N GLU A 79 7.64 12.77 -5.34
CA GLU A 79 9.04 13.21 -5.55
C GLU A 79 9.88 12.17 -6.30
N ARG A 80 9.61 10.87 -6.07
CA ARG A 80 10.35 9.76 -6.67
C ARG A 80 9.74 9.25 -7.97
N LYS A 81 8.59 9.81 -8.39
CA LYS A 81 7.78 9.33 -9.52
C LYS A 81 7.45 7.84 -9.41
N LEU A 82 7.08 7.42 -8.20
CA LEU A 82 6.96 6.01 -7.86
C LEU A 82 5.85 5.32 -8.66
N LEU A 83 4.71 5.99 -8.83
CA LEU A 83 3.60 5.49 -9.62
C LEU A 83 4.00 5.21 -11.07
N GLU A 84 4.63 6.18 -11.73
CA GLU A 84 5.07 6.06 -13.12
C GLU A 84 6.03 4.88 -13.29
N LYS A 85 7.03 4.78 -12.41
CA LYS A 85 8.04 3.71 -12.46
C LYS A 85 7.46 2.33 -12.17
N LEU A 86 6.54 2.22 -11.22
CA LEU A 86 5.90 0.94 -10.92
C LEU A 86 4.96 0.50 -12.04
N ASN A 87 4.23 1.43 -12.65
CA ASN A 87 3.39 1.13 -13.80
C ASN A 87 4.24 0.72 -15.02
N GLU A 88 5.34 1.43 -15.30
CA GLU A 88 6.29 1.05 -16.35
C GLU A 88 6.86 -0.35 -16.11
N PHE A 89 7.22 -0.66 -14.86
CA PHE A 89 7.67 -1.99 -14.48
C PHE A 89 6.58 -3.06 -14.66
N ASP A 90 5.33 -2.76 -14.31
CA ASP A 90 4.19 -3.65 -14.55
C ASP A 90 4.03 -3.95 -16.05
N HIS A 91 4.18 -2.94 -16.92
CA HIS A 91 4.16 -3.13 -18.38
C HIS A 91 5.33 -3.99 -18.89
N LEU A 92 6.54 -3.77 -18.39
CA LEU A 92 7.72 -4.56 -18.78
C LEU A 92 7.58 -6.03 -18.40
N VAL A 93 7.04 -6.32 -17.21
CA VAL A 93 6.80 -7.69 -16.75
C VAL A 93 5.76 -8.37 -17.64
N ALA A 94 4.65 -7.69 -17.95
CA ALA A 94 3.63 -8.24 -18.84
C ALA A 94 4.20 -8.55 -20.25
N ALA A 95 5.00 -7.65 -20.82
CA ALA A 95 5.62 -7.84 -22.13
C ALA A 95 6.62 -9.02 -22.16
N ALA A 96 7.36 -9.22 -21.06
CA ALA A 96 8.25 -10.36 -20.92
C ALA A 96 7.47 -11.68 -20.82
N GLU A 97 6.37 -11.71 -20.05
CA GLU A 97 5.52 -12.89 -19.91
C GLU A 97 4.88 -13.31 -21.24
N THR A 98 4.40 -12.37 -22.05
CA THR A 98 3.86 -12.66 -23.39
C THR A 98 4.93 -13.19 -24.34
N SER A 99 6.13 -12.59 -24.33
CA SER A 99 7.24 -13.03 -25.18
C SER A 99 7.70 -14.46 -24.86
N HIS A 100 7.66 -14.85 -23.59
CA HIS A 100 7.96 -16.23 -23.17
C HIS A 100 6.92 -17.24 -23.65
N GLN A 101 5.63 -16.86 -23.67
CA GLN A 101 4.55 -17.71 -24.16
C GLN A 101 4.62 -17.89 -25.69
N ASP A 102 4.87 -16.81 -26.42
CA ASP A 102 5.00 -16.84 -27.88
C ASP A 102 6.24 -17.65 -28.33
N GLY A 103 7.35 -17.57 -27.58
CA GLY A 103 8.55 -18.36 -27.84
C GLY A 103 8.38 -19.87 -27.57
N GLN A 104 7.47 -20.28 -26.67
CA GLN A 104 7.15 -21.69 -26.43
C GLN A 104 6.16 -22.26 -27.46
N ALA A 105 5.29 -21.43 -28.05
CA ALA A 105 4.39 -21.85 -29.13
C ALA A 105 5.12 -22.07 -30.48
N GLY A 106 6.35 -21.58 -30.63
CA GLY A 106 7.14 -21.64 -31.88
C GLY A 106 7.99 -22.90 -32.09
N VAL A 107 8.13 -23.80 -31.12
CA VAL A 107 8.97 -25.01 -31.27
C VAL A 107 8.11 -26.19 -31.75
N ARG A 108 7.65 -26.15 -33.01
CA ARG A 108 7.27 -27.37 -33.73
C ARG A 108 8.54 -27.93 -34.40
N PRO A 109 9.02 -29.14 -34.05
CA PRO A 109 10.14 -29.73 -34.77
C PRO A 109 9.73 -29.90 -36.25
N PRO A 110 10.61 -29.60 -37.21
CA PRO A 110 10.30 -29.80 -38.63
C PRO A 110 10.00 -31.28 -38.85
N MET A 111 8.75 -31.57 -39.21
CA MET A 111 8.34 -32.90 -39.66
C MET A 111 9.12 -33.21 -40.93
N LEU A 112 10.10 -34.11 -40.85
CA LEU A 112 10.73 -34.71 -42.01
C LEU A 112 9.65 -35.41 -42.83
N VAL A 113 9.34 -34.87 -44.01
CA VAL A 113 8.57 -35.58 -45.04
C VAL A 113 9.49 -36.67 -45.60
N SER A 114 9.20 -37.92 -45.26
CA SER A 114 9.72 -39.09 -45.98
C SER A 114 8.76 -39.39 -47.12
N ILE A 115 9.15 -39.05 -48.36
CA ILE A 115 8.67 -39.67 -49.60
C ILE A 115 9.85 -39.77 -50.55
#